data_AF-X0X6Y1-F1
#
_entry.id   AF-X0X6Y1-F1
#
_cell.length_a   1.000
_cell.length_b   1.000
_cell.length_c   1.000
_cell.angle_alpha   90.00
_cell.angle_beta   90.00
_cell.angle_gamma   90.00
#
_symmetry.space_group_name_H-M   'P 1'
#
loop_
_entity.id
_entity.type
_entity.pdbx_description
1 polymer ?
#
loop_
_entity_poly.entity_id
_entity_poly.type
_entity_poly.pdbx_seq_one_letter_code
_entity_poly.pdbx_strand_id
1 'polypeptide(L)' 'WAAKSAFEEHEKGSLEPGKLADLIVTGEDLMEIPMNRIPDVKVHQTYLGGVKVYDAQIP' A
#
# COMPACT_ATOMS: atom_id res chain seq x y z
N TRP A 1 -7.74 -4.28 -9.72
CA TRP A 1 -9.10 -4.83 -9.91
C TRP A 1 -10.10 -4.19 -8.95
N ALA A 2 -9.81 -4.08 -7.64
CA ALA A 2 -10.72 -3.46 -6.67
C ALA A 2 -11.16 -2.02 -7.01
N ALA A 3 -10.22 -1.11 -7.31
CA ALA A 3 -10.57 0.28 -7.68
C ALA A 3 -11.45 0.36 -8.94
N LYS A 4 -11.12 -0.41 -9.99
CA LYS A 4 -11.91 -0.58 -11.21
C LYS A 4 -13.33 -1.08 -10.92
N SER A 5 -13.46 -2.11 -10.09
CA SER A 5 -14.76 -2.70 -9.75
C SER A 5 -15.65 -1.75 -8.94
N ALA A 6 -15.04 -0.80 -8.22
CA ALA A 6 -15.73 0.24 -7.46
C ALA A 6 -15.92 1.55 -8.26
N PHE A 7 -15.48 1.62 -9.52
CA PHE A 7 -15.46 2.84 -10.36
C PHE A 7 -14.59 3.98 -9.80
N GLU A 8 -13.60 3.65 -8.97
CA GLU A 8 -12.70 4.59 -8.29
C GLU A 8 -11.29 4.60 -8.92
N GLU A 9 -11.11 4.07 -10.14
CA GLU A 9 -9.77 3.96 -10.76
C GLU A 9 -9.08 5.30 -11.06
N HIS A 10 -9.87 6.38 -11.14
CA HIS A 10 -9.38 7.75 -11.29
C HIS A 10 -9.04 8.39 -9.95
N GLU A 11 -9.48 7.80 -8.84
CA GLU A 11 -9.30 8.32 -7.49
C GLU A 11 -8.23 7.53 -6.73
N LYS A 12 -8.12 6.21 -6.94
CA LYS A 12 -7.18 5.33 -6.23
C LYS A 12 -6.81 4.07 -7.01
N GLY A 13 -5.94 3.27 -6.42
CA GLY A 13 -5.50 1.98 -6.97
C GLY A 13 -4.24 2.04 -7.85
N SER A 14 -3.65 3.22 -8.01
CA SER A 14 -2.28 3.42 -8.49
C SER A 14 -1.68 4.70 -7.88
N LEU A 15 -0.34 4.80 -7.88
CA LEU A 15 0.37 5.98 -7.39
C LEU A 15 0.67 6.92 -8.56
N GLU A 16 -0.26 7.85 -8.81
CA GLU A 16 -0.20 8.84 -9.89
C GLU A 16 -0.61 10.22 -9.36
N PRO A 17 -0.08 11.34 -9.91
CA PRO A 17 -0.53 12.68 -9.53
C PRO A 17 -2.05 12.85 -9.70
N GLY A 18 -2.70 13.40 -8.67
CA GLY A 18 -4.15 13.61 -8.65
C GLY A 18 -4.95 12.47 -8.01
N LYS A 19 -4.33 11.32 -7.71
CA LYS A 19 -4.95 10.21 -6.96
C LYS A 19 -4.64 10.27 -5.47
N LEU A 20 -5.44 9.56 -4.67
CA LEU A 20 -5.18 9.34 -3.26
C LEU A 20 -3.85 8.61 -3.07
N ALA A 21 -3.04 9.13 -2.16
CA ALA A 21 -1.81 8.49 -1.73
C ALA A 21 -2.10 7.43 -0.65
N ASP A 22 -2.85 6.39 -1.05
CA ASP A 22 -3.11 5.19 -0.26
C ASP A 22 -2.02 4.16 -0.55
N LEU A 23 -1.10 3.95 0.39
CA LEU A 23 0.03 3.02 0.22
C LEU A 23 0.52 2.42 1.53
N ILE A 24 1.27 1.34 1.39
CA ILE A 24 2.04 0.73 2.47
C ILE A 24 3.52 0.72 2.10
N VAL A 25 4.37 0.76 3.11
CA VAL A 25 5.82 0.54 2.97
C VAL A 25 6.14 -0.80 3.62
N THR A 26 6.78 -1.68 2.87
CA THR A 26 7.26 -2.99 3.35
C THR A 26 8.80 -3.02 3.36
N GLY A 27 9.37 -3.88 4.20
CA GLY A 27 10.82 -4.11 4.22
C GLY A 27 11.33 -5.07 3.13
N GLU A 28 10.41 -5.75 2.44
CA GLU A 28 10.70 -6.71 1.38
C GLU A 28 9.92 -6.34 0.11
N ASP A 29 10.49 -6.65 -1.07
CA ASP A 29 9.81 -6.50 -2.35
C ASP A 29 8.86 -7.69 -2.57
N LEU A 30 7.56 -7.42 -2.52
CA LEU A 30 6.50 -8.41 -2.68
C LEU A 30 6.49 -9.06 -4.07
N MET A 31 7.12 -8.45 -5.08
CA MET A 31 7.21 -8.98 -6.44
C MET A 31 8.37 -9.95 -6.64
N GLU A 32 9.37 -9.92 -5.76
CA GLU A 32 10.58 -10.76 -5.87
C GLU A 32 10.61 -11.91 -4.86
N ILE A 33 9.99 -11.76 -3.69
CA ILE A 33 10.04 -12.79 -2.65
C ILE A 33 9.22 -14.04 -3.02
N PRO A 34 9.57 -15.22 -2.50
CA PRO A 34 8.76 -16.42 -2.61
C PRO A 34 7.33 -16.21 -2.08
N MET A 35 6.32 -16.70 -2.82
CA MET A 35 4.91 -16.53 -2.45
C MET A 35 4.57 -17.02 -1.03
N ASN A 36 5.23 -18.07 -0.55
CA ASN A 36 5.02 -18.60 0.79
C ASN A 36 5.53 -17.67 1.91
N ARG A 37 6.37 -16.67 1.59
CA ARG A 37 6.86 -15.66 2.54
C ARG A 37 5.99 -14.42 2.59
N ILE A 38 5.16 -14.16 1.58
CA ILE A 38 4.27 -12.99 1.53
C ILE A 38 3.43 -12.81 2.82
N PRO A 39 2.84 -13.87 3.43
CA PRO A 39 2.07 -13.73 4.66
C PRO A 39 2.87 -13.25 5.88
N ASP A 40 4.18 -13.44 5.88
CA ASP A 40 5.07 -13.07 6.99
C ASP A 40 5.59 -11.63 6.89
N VAL A 41 5.46 -11.01 5.71
CA VAL A 41 5.97 -9.66 5.45
C VAL A 41 5.30 -8.65 6.38
N LYS A 42 6.14 -7.86 7.06
CA LYS A 42 5.68 -6.79 7.93
C LYS A 42 5.49 -5.50 7.16
N VAL A 43 4.37 -4.84 7.42
CA VAL A 43 4.16 -3.45 7.02
C VAL A 43 4.90 -2.57 8.00
N HIS A 44 5.77 -1.69 7.49
CA HIS A 44 6.49 -0.71 8.30
C HIS A 44 5.67 0.58 8.46
N GLN A 45 4.98 1.01 7.40
CA GLN A 45 4.19 2.24 7.42
C GLN A 45 2.92 2.09 6.58
N THR A 46 1.86 2.77 7.00
CA THR A 46 0.60 2.85 6.24
C THR A 46 0.22 4.30 6.07
N TYR A 47 -0.13 4.67 4.84
CA TYR A 47 -0.60 6.00 4.47
C TYR A 47 -2.00 5.89 3.88
N LEU A 48 -2.91 6.74 4.33
CA LEU A 48 -4.27 6.88 3.80
C LEU A 48 -4.49 8.34 3.40
N GLY A 49 -4.83 8.58 2.13
CA GLY A 49 -4.99 9.92 1.57
C GLY A 49 -3.75 10.81 1.75
N GLY A 50 -2.55 10.22 1.80
CA GLY A 50 -1.28 10.92 2.07
C GLY A 50 -0.98 11.18 3.54
N VAL A 51 -1.87 10.82 4.47
CA VAL A 51 -1.63 10.91 5.91
C VAL A 51 -1.04 9.59 6.41
N LYS A 52 0.11 9.66 7.11
CA LYS A 52 0.69 8.49 7.78
C LYS A 52 -0.18 8.13 8.99
N VAL A 53 -0.83 6.96 8.94
CA VAL A 53 -1.75 6.47 9.99
C VAL A 53 -1.13 5.35 10.83
N TYR A 54 -0.06 4.74 10.34
CA TYR A 54 0.67 3.70 11.04
C TYR A 54 2.17 3.84 10.76
N ASP A 55 2.98 3.63 11.80
CA ASP A 55 4.44 3.59 11.72
C ASP A 55 4.96 2.61 12.76
N ALA A 56 5.54 1.48 12.32
CA ALA A 56 6.10 0.46 13.19
C ALA A 56 7.35 0.95 13.96
N GLN A 57 7.97 2.06 13.55
CA GLN A 57 9.12 2.65 14.23
C GLN A 57 8.72 3.63 15.34
N ILE A 58 7.45 4.01 15.42
CA ILE A 58 6.92 4.91 16.44
C ILE A 58 6.03 4.07 17.37
N PRO A 59 6.45 3.85 18.63
CA PRO A 59 5.67 3.06 19.60
C PRO A 59 4.34 3.73 19.98
#